data_AF-A0A926NWQ0-F1
#
_entry.id   AF-A0A926NWQ0-F1
#
_cell.length_a   1.000
_cell.length_b   1.000
_cell.length_c   1.000
_cell.angle_alpha   90.00
_cell.angle_beta   90.00
_cell.angle_gamma   90.00
#
_symmetry.space_group_name_H-M   'P 1'
#
loop_
_entity.id
_entity.type
_entity.pdbx_description
1 polymer ?
#
loop_
_entity_poly.entity_id
_entity_poly.type
_entity_poly.pdbx_seq_one_letter_code
_entity_poly.pdbx_strand_id
1 'polypeptide(L)' 'MNSKSIKTAGRLFLAGTLLALTGLAGCREQDENRPIKLEKGQYEGKKDTELTDGQRRELRFRGERQKF' A
#
# COMPACT_ATOMS: atom_id res chain seq x y z
N MET A 1 4.40 49.71 -3.34
CA MET A 1 4.91 48.33 -3.11
C MET A 1 5.86 47.97 -4.26
N ASN A 2 7.09 47.57 -3.95
CA ASN A 2 8.20 47.57 -4.92
C ASN A 2 8.20 46.31 -5.82
N SER A 3 8.24 46.49 -7.15
CA SER A 3 8.13 45.40 -8.15
C SER A 3 9.13 44.26 -7.95
N LYS A 4 10.33 44.58 -7.42
CA LYS A 4 11.37 43.60 -7.10
C LYS A 4 10.94 42.62 -6.00
N SER A 5 10.19 43.08 -5.00
CA SER A 5 9.75 42.27 -3.86
C SER A 5 8.64 41.27 -4.26
N ILE A 6 7.76 41.66 -5.19
CA ILE A 6 6.71 40.80 -5.75
C ILE A 6 7.31 39.64 -6.56
N LYS A 7 8.35 39.92 -7.35
CA LYS A 7 9.05 38.89 -8.15
C LYS A 7 9.78 37.88 -7.27
N THR A 8 10.38 38.33 -6.16
CA THR A 8 11.05 37.43 -5.19
C THR A 8 10.05 36.57 -4.42
N ALA A 9 8.92 37.15 -3.99
CA ALA A 9 7.85 36.40 -3.33
C ALA A 9 7.24 35.33 -4.25
N GLY A 10 7.01 35.67 -5.53
CA GLY A 10 6.52 34.71 -6.52
C GLY A 10 7.49 33.55 -6.77
N ARG A 11 8.80 33.82 -6.80
CA ARG A 11 9.83 32.78 -6.94
C ARG A 11 9.90 31.85 -5.73
N LEU A 12 9.78 32.40 -4.52
CA LEU A 12 9.75 31.61 -3.28
C LEU A 12 8.49 30.73 -3.20
N PHE A 13 7.34 31.26 -3.60
CA PHE A 13 6.08 30.51 -3.61
C PHE A 13 6.15 29.36 -4.63
N LEU A 14 6.66 29.61 -5.84
CA LEU A 14 6.82 28.58 -6.86
C LEU A 14 7.77 27.46 -6.41
N ALA A 15 8.91 27.82 -5.80
CA ALA A 15 9.88 26.87 -5.27
C ALA A 15 9.30 26.00 -4.14
N GLY A 16 8.54 26.61 -3.21
CA GLY A 16 7.87 25.88 -2.13
C GLY A 16 6.81 24.91 -2.67
N THR A 17 6.08 25.31 -3.72
CA THR A 17 5.06 24.46 -4.34
C THR A 17 5.68 23.25 -5.04
N LEU A 18 6.81 23.45 -5.75
CA LEU A 18 7.54 22.35 -6.39
C LEU A 18 8.05 21.31 -5.38
N LEU A 19 8.63 21.78 -4.27
CA LEU A 19 9.12 20.92 -3.19
C LEU A 19 7.99 20.08 -2.56
N ALA A 20 6.84 20.70 -2.30
CA ALA A 20 5.67 20.01 -1.75
C ALA A 20 5.15 18.93 -2.71
N LEU A 21 5.10 19.20 -4.02
CA LEU A 21 4.66 18.22 -5.02
C LEU A 21 5.60 17.01 -5.11
N THR A 22 6.91 17.21 -5.00
CA THR A 22 7.88 16.10 -5.02
C THR A 22 7.84 15.25 -3.75
N GLY A 23 7.44 15.80 -2.60
CA GLY A 23 7.33 15.06 -1.33
C GLY A 23 6.15 14.09 -1.28
N LEU A 24 5.07 14.34 -2.03
CA LEU A 24 3.90 13.45 -2.07
C LEU A 24 4.08 12.26 -3.03
N ALA A 25 5.02 12.33 -3.96
CA ALA A 25 5.25 11.29 -4.97
C ALA A 25 6.01 10.05 -4.45
N GLY A 26 6.53 10.09 -3.22
CA GLY A 26 7.42 9.05 -2.67
C GLY A 26 6.77 7.93 -1.85
N CYS A 27 5.44 7.83 -1.80
CA CYS A 27 4.78 7.02 -0.75
C CYS A 27 4.14 5.70 -1.19
N ARG A 28 4.30 5.19 -2.43
CA ARG A 28 3.54 3.96 -2.78
C ARG A 28 3.96 3.12 -3.98
N GLU A 29 5.23 2.76 -4.08
CA GLU A 29 5.63 1.72 -5.05
C GLU A 29 6.47 0.60 -4.41
N GLN A 30 7.24 0.93 -3.36
CA GLN A 30 8.17 0.01 -2.73
C GLN A 30 7.57 -0.71 -1.50
N ASP A 31 6.51 -0.18 -0.90
CA ASP A 31 6.01 -0.66 0.40
C ASP A 31 5.09 -1.88 0.32
N GLU A 32 4.49 -2.17 -0.85
CA GLU A 32 3.47 -3.23 -0.92
C GLU A 32 3.97 -4.57 -1.44
N ASN A 33 5.22 -4.67 -1.96
CA ASN A 33 5.80 -5.90 -2.55
C ASN A 33 4.76 -6.78 -3.28
N ARG A 34 3.81 -6.13 -3.97
CA ARG A 34 2.62 -6.75 -4.54
C ARG A 34 2.83 -6.74 -6.05
N PRO A 35 2.94 -7.91 -6.69
CA PRO A 35 3.11 -7.96 -8.13
C PRO A 35 1.94 -7.27 -8.83
N ILE A 36 2.27 -6.30 -9.69
CA ILE A 36 1.30 -5.53 -10.49
C ILE A 36 0.72 -6.38 -11.63
N LYS A 37 1.44 -7.44 -12.01
CA LYS A 37 1.02 -8.42 -13.01
C LYS A 37 0.84 -9.77 -12.32
N LEU A 38 -0.42 -10.20 -12.22
CA LEU A 38 -0.80 -11.50 -11.71
C LEU A 38 -1.26 -12.36 -12.89
N GLU A 39 -0.73 -13.57 -13.01
CA GLU A 39 -1.24 -14.53 -13.99
C GLU A 39 -2.62 -15.02 -13.55
N LYS A 40 -3.61 -14.86 -14.44
CA LYS A 40 -5.02 -15.12 -14.09
C LYS A 40 -5.20 -16.59 -13.73
N GLY A 41 -5.76 -16.83 -12.53
CA GLY A 41 -6.01 -18.18 -12.03
C GLY A 41 -4.79 -18.82 -11.35
N GLN A 42 -3.67 -18.10 -11.25
CA GLN A 42 -2.50 -18.54 -10.49
C GLN A 42 -2.41 -17.76 -9.18
N TYR A 43 -2.24 -18.48 -8.08
CA TYR A 43 -1.91 -17.88 -6.79
C TYR A 43 -0.39 -17.77 -6.69
N GLU A 44 0.12 -16.55 -6.69
CA GLU A 44 1.55 -16.24 -6.61
C GLU A 44 2.04 -16.00 -5.17
N GLY A 45 1.19 -16.28 -4.18
CA GLY A 45 1.57 -16.17 -2.77
C GLY A 45 2.56 -17.25 -2.34
N LYS A 46 3.13 -17.08 -1.15
CA LYS A 46 3.93 -18.14 -0.52
C LYS A 46 3.06 -19.39 -0.33
N LYS A 47 3.71 -20.56 -0.32
CA LYS A 47 3.04 -21.81 0.03
C LYS A 47 2.38 -21.64 1.41
N ASP A 48 1.13 -22.04 1.51
CA ASP A 48 0.39 -22.01 2.77
C ASP A 48 1.06 -22.91 3.82
N THR A 49 0.89 -22.53 5.08
CA THR A 49 1.29 -23.36 6.21
C THR A 49 0.37 -24.57 6.31
N GLU A 50 0.95 -25.76 6.41
CA GLU A 50 0.17 -26.98 6.59
C GLU A 50 -0.48 -27.02 7.97
N LEU A 51 -1.73 -27.48 8.02
CA LEU A 51 -2.47 -27.62 9.27
C LEU A 51 -2.02 -28.87 10.01
N THR A 52 -1.70 -28.69 11.29
CA THR A 52 -1.55 -29.81 12.23
C THR A 52 -2.89 -30.53 12.44
N ASP A 53 -2.82 -31.77 12.93
CA ASP A 53 -4.03 -32.55 13.22
C ASP A 53 -4.90 -31.90 14.32
N GLY A 54 -4.27 -31.24 15.29
CA GLY A 54 -4.97 -30.47 16.33
C GLY A 54 -5.76 -29.32 15.75
N GLN A 55 -5.11 -28.49 14.91
CA GLN A 55 -5.77 -27.38 14.22
C GLN A 55 -6.90 -27.86 13.31
N ARG A 56 -6.69 -28.96 12.58
CA ARG A 56 -7.72 -29.56 11.73
C ARG A 56 -8.93 -30.04 12.53
N ARG A 57 -8.71 -30.66 13.70
CA ARG A 57 -9.79 -31.07 14.61
C ARG A 57 -10.58 -29.88 15.12
N GLU A 58 -9.90 -28.83 15.54
CA GLU A 58 -10.53 -27.62 16.06
C GLU A 58 -11.38 -26.90 15.00
N LEU A 59 -10.86 -26.77 13.78
CA LEU A 59 -11.60 -26.17 12.66
C LEU A 59 -12.87 -26.94 12.32
N ARG A 60 -12.82 -28.28 12.32
CA ARG A 60 -14.03 -29.11 12.14
C ARG A 60 -15.04 -28.87 13.24
N PHE A 61 -14.63 -28.89 14.51
CA PHE A 61 -15.52 -28.61 15.63
C PHE A 61 -16.19 -27.23 15.52
N ARG A 62 -15.44 -26.20 15.09
CA ARG A 62 -15.99 -24.86 14.84
C ARG A 62 -17.02 -24.88 13.70
N GLY A 63 -16.72 -25.57 12.59
CA GLY A 63 -17.62 -25.69 11.44
C GLY A 63 -18.94 -26.40 11.78
N GLU A 64 -18.91 -27.45 12.60
CA GLU A 64 -20.13 -28.14 13.06
C GLU A 64 -21.10 -27.21 13.81
N ARG A 65 -20.57 -26.19 14.51
CA ARG A 65 -21.38 -25.21 15.25
C ARG A 65 -21.98 -24.11 14.36
N GLN A 66 -21.58 -24.03 13.09
CA GLN A 66 -22.01 -23.01 12.14
C GLN A 66 -22.96 -23.55 11.07
N LYS A 67 -23.40 -24.82 11.21
CA LYS A 67 -24.41 -25.40 10.32
C LYS A 67 -25.78 -24.82 10.67
N PHE A 68 -26.57 -24.52 9.64
CA PHE A 68 -27.97 -24.06 9.75
C PHE A 68 -28.94 -25.22 9.95
#